data_AF-A0A1V5X4F7-F1
#
_entry.id   AF-A0A1V5X4F7-F1
#
_cell.length_a   1.000
_cell.length_b   1.000
_cell.length_c   1.000
_cell.angle_alpha   90.00
_cell.angle_beta   90.00
_cell.angle_gamma   90.00
#
_symmetry.space_group_name_H-M   'P 1'
#
loop_
_entity.id
_entity.type
_entity.pdbx_description
1 polymer ?
#
loop_
_entity_poly.entity_id
_entity_poly.type
_entity_poly.pdbx_seq_one_letter_code
_entity_poly.pdbx_strand_id
1 'polypeptide(L)'
;MATIVNAGLTEVAKLIVGADSPVAFTYIALGSGTTAEANDQTALVTEITTNGGERASATASYEADYKGKLVKTFSFTGPLSVNEVGVFNDASAGDMLLRHKFASTKAVENGDTLEVTVKTTVARSA
;
A
#
# COMPACT_ATOMS: atom_id res chain seq x y z
N MET A 1 3.65 -0.46 12.93
CA MET A 1 4.03 0.38 11.77
C MET A 1 4.09 -0.53 10.55
N ALA A 2 3.84 0.00 9.37
CA ALA A 2 4.00 -0.77 8.12
C ALA A 2 5.45 -1.17 7.91
N THR A 3 5.69 -2.34 7.31
CA THR A 3 7.01 -2.79 6.85
C THR A 3 7.27 -2.22 5.46
N ILE A 4 8.35 -1.43 5.33
CA ILE A 4 8.88 -1.04 4.02
C ILE A 4 9.70 -2.20 3.48
N VAL A 5 9.42 -2.65 2.26
CA VAL A 5 10.11 -3.81 1.67
C VAL A 5 11.35 -3.39 0.88
N ASN A 6 12.23 -4.35 0.60
CA ASN A 6 13.52 -4.13 -0.04
C ASN A 6 13.38 -3.46 -1.42
N ALA A 7 12.39 -3.87 -2.21
CA ALA A 7 12.12 -3.27 -3.53
C ALA A 7 11.72 -1.79 -3.39
N GLY A 8 10.84 -1.46 -2.45
CA GLY A 8 10.46 -0.08 -2.12
C GLY A 8 11.64 0.81 -1.76
N LEU A 9 12.54 0.33 -0.89
CA LEU A 9 13.77 1.07 -0.56
C LEU A 9 14.69 1.23 -1.77
N THR A 10 14.77 0.22 -2.64
CA THR A 10 15.58 0.25 -3.86
C THR A 10 15.09 1.33 -4.82
N GLU A 11 13.78 1.39 -5.09
CA GLU A 11 13.19 2.40 -5.96
C GLU A 11 13.37 3.81 -5.38
N VAL A 12 13.19 4.00 -4.07
CA VAL A 12 13.45 5.29 -3.42
C VAL A 12 14.93 5.70 -3.57
N ALA A 13 15.86 4.76 -3.38
CA ALA A 13 17.29 5.04 -3.52
C ALA A 13 17.66 5.44 -4.96
N LYS A 14 17.17 4.70 -5.96
CA LYS A 14 17.38 5.00 -7.38
C LYS A 14 16.90 6.41 -7.74
N LEU A 15 15.71 6.79 -7.26
CA LEU A 15 15.13 8.12 -7.47
C LEU A 15 16.03 9.21 -6.89
N ILE A 16 16.48 9.05 -5.64
CA ILE A 16 17.27 10.07 -4.92
C ILE A 16 18.62 10.35 -5.59
N VAL A 17 19.31 9.31 -6.09
CA VAL A 17 20.62 9.47 -6.73
C VAL A 17 20.53 9.72 -8.24
N GLY A 18 19.32 9.76 -8.81
CA GLY A 18 19.10 9.91 -10.24
C GLY A 18 19.64 8.74 -11.07
N ALA A 19 19.73 7.53 -10.48
CA ALA A 19 20.18 6.34 -11.21
C ALA A 19 19.10 5.79 -12.15
N ASP A 20 17.84 6.13 -11.90
CA ASP A 20 16.69 5.73 -12.70
C ASP A 20 15.55 6.77 -12.54
N SER A 21 14.44 6.57 -13.25
CA SER A 21 13.18 7.31 -13.07
C SER A 21 12.05 6.38 -12.60
N PRO A 22 12.08 5.93 -11.33
CA PRO A 22 11.02 5.08 -10.75
C PRO A 22 9.62 5.68 -10.91
N VAL A 23 8.66 4.81 -11.20
CA VAL A 23 7.24 5.19 -11.20
C VAL A 23 6.79 5.45 -9.76
N ALA A 24 5.98 6.49 -9.57
CA ALA A 24 5.48 6.86 -8.26
C ALA A 24 4.56 5.77 -7.65
N PHE A 25 4.74 5.50 -6.37
CA PHE A 25 3.90 4.58 -5.60
C PHE A 25 2.52 5.21 -5.29
N THR A 26 1.55 5.05 -6.18
CA THR A 26 0.23 5.70 -6.10
C THR A 26 -0.94 4.71 -6.05
N TYR A 27 -0.69 3.40 -6.04
CA TYR A 27 -1.73 2.38 -5.96
C TYR A 27 -1.80 1.77 -4.57
N ILE A 28 -3.01 1.59 -4.04
CA ILE A 28 -3.25 0.87 -2.79
C ILE A 28 -3.96 -0.44 -3.11
N ALA A 29 -3.46 -1.55 -2.57
CA ALA A 29 -4.07 -2.86 -2.66
C ALA A 29 -4.53 -3.33 -1.27
N LEU A 30 -5.63 -4.07 -1.23
CA LEU A 30 -6.11 -4.76 -0.03
C LEU A 30 -5.83 -6.27 -0.18
N GLY A 31 -5.61 -6.94 0.94
CA GLY A 31 -5.43 -8.39 0.95
C GLY A 31 -6.07 -9.05 2.16
N SER A 32 -6.19 -10.37 2.09
CA SER A 32 -6.73 -11.24 3.14
C SER A 32 -5.66 -12.06 3.85
N GLY A 33 -4.39 -11.94 3.45
CA GLY A 33 -3.29 -12.72 4.01
C GLY A 33 -3.01 -12.41 5.47
N THR A 34 -2.68 -13.45 6.23
CA THR A 34 -2.48 -13.38 7.69
C THR A 34 -1.04 -13.69 8.12
N THR A 35 -0.15 -14.03 7.18
CA THR A 35 1.27 -14.25 7.46
C THR A 35 1.95 -12.96 7.92
N ALA A 36 2.92 -13.08 8.83
CA ALA A 36 3.72 -11.95 9.32
C ALA A 36 4.38 -11.18 8.16
N GLU A 37 4.67 -9.90 8.40
CA GLU A 37 5.37 -9.05 7.45
C GLU A 37 6.85 -9.42 7.38
N ALA A 38 7.42 -9.40 6.16
CA ALA A 38 8.83 -9.62 5.92
C ALA A 38 9.36 -8.67 4.83
N ASN A 39 10.63 -8.31 4.93
CA ASN A 39 11.25 -7.27 4.10
C ASN A 39 11.46 -7.72 2.64
N ASP A 40 11.48 -9.02 2.38
CA ASP A 40 11.69 -9.64 1.07
C ASP A 40 10.39 -9.88 0.29
N GLN A 41 9.23 -9.54 0.88
CA GLN A 41 7.95 -9.69 0.20
C GLN A 41 7.85 -8.71 -0.97
N THR A 42 7.47 -9.25 -2.14
CA THR A 42 7.27 -8.48 -3.37
C THR A 42 5.80 -8.24 -3.69
N ALA A 43 4.89 -8.89 -2.96
CA ALA A 43 3.44 -8.75 -3.11
C ALA A 43 2.73 -8.94 -1.77
N LEU A 44 1.42 -8.63 -1.74
CA LEU A 44 0.56 -9.05 -0.65
C LEU A 44 0.50 -10.58 -0.58
N VAL A 45 0.29 -11.12 0.61
CA VAL A 45 0.26 -12.57 0.80
C VAL A 45 -0.96 -13.17 0.12
N THR A 46 -2.10 -12.47 0.15
CA THR A 46 -3.29 -12.84 -0.60
C THR A 46 -4.03 -11.57 -1.00
N GLU A 47 -3.64 -10.99 -2.13
CA GLU A 47 -4.29 -9.80 -2.69
C GLU A 47 -5.75 -10.08 -3.04
N ILE A 48 -6.64 -9.14 -2.71
CA ILE A 48 -8.04 -9.18 -3.08
C ILE A 48 -8.19 -8.60 -4.48
N THR A 49 -8.88 -9.33 -5.35
CA THR A 49 -9.06 -8.97 -6.77
C THR A 49 -10.54 -8.95 -7.19
N THR A 50 -11.45 -8.85 -6.22
CA THR A 50 -12.90 -8.85 -6.44
C THR A 50 -13.62 -7.92 -5.47
N ASN A 51 -14.93 -7.74 -5.70
CA ASN A 51 -15.91 -7.16 -4.77
C ASN A 51 -15.60 -5.72 -4.32
N GLY A 52 -14.93 -4.92 -5.15
CA GLY A 52 -14.58 -3.54 -4.82
C GLY A 52 -13.35 -3.39 -3.92
N GLY A 53 -12.68 -4.51 -3.59
CA GLY A 53 -11.42 -4.55 -2.85
C GLY A 53 -10.18 -4.66 -3.73
N GLU A 54 -10.34 -4.57 -5.06
CA GLU A 54 -9.24 -4.62 -6.03
C GLU A 54 -8.27 -3.46 -5.84
N ARG A 55 -7.00 -3.67 -6.20
CA ARG A 55 -5.99 -2.61 -6.24
C ARG A 55 -6.50 -1.40 -7.03
N ALA A 56 -6.28 -0.20 -6.47
CA ALA A 56 -6.83 1.02 -7.03
C ALA A 56 -5.90 2.21 -6.84
N SER A 57 -5.97 3.17 -7.78
CA SER A 57 -5.24 4.45 -7.67
C SER A 57 -5.73 5.23 -6.46
N ALA A 58 -4.80 5.72 -5.66
CA ALA A 58 -5.02 6.61 -4.55
C ALA A 58 -4.79 8.08 -4.96
N THR A 59 -5.39 9.00 -4.22
CA THR A 59 -5.10 10.43 -4.35
C THR A 59 -3.82 10.74 -3.59
N ALA A 60 -2.76 11.14 -4.31
CA ALA A 60 -1.49 11.55 -3.74
C ALA A 60 -1.47 13.06 -3.42
N SER A 61 -0.88 13.42 -2.29
CA SER A 61 -0.72 14.82 -1.87
C SER A 61 0.55 15.03 -1.05
N TYR A 62 1.14 16.21 -1.16
CA TYR A 62 2.19 16.69 -0.25
C TYR A 62 1.51 17.48 0.87
N GLU A 63 1.61 17.01 2.12
CA GLU A 63 0.86 17.60 3.24
C GLU A 63 1.65 18.72 3.94
N ALA A 64 2.96 18.56 4.09
CA ALA A 64 3.86 19.48 4.77
C ALA A 64 5.31 19.09 4.49
N ASP A 65 6.26 19.85 5.03
CA ASP A 65 7.69 19.56 4.95
C ASP A 65 8.01 18.10 5.25
N TYR A 66 8.59 17.43 4.25
CA TYR A 66 9.00 16.02 4.28
C TYR A 66 7.87 15.00 4.44
N LYS A 67 6.61 15.42 4.29
CA LYS A 67 5.42 14.60 4.54
C LYS A 67 4.53 14.47 3.31
N GLY A 68 4.30 13.22 2.89
CA GLY A 68 3.37 12.85 1.83
C GLY A 68 2.19 12.05 2.36
N LYS A 69 1.09 12.04 1.60
CA LYS A 69 -0.11 11.26 1.90
C LYS A 69 -0.71 10.64 0.64
N LEU A 70 -1.16 9.40 0.76
CA LEU A 70 -2.04 8.71 -0.17
C LEU A 70 -3.39 8.45 0.53
N VAL A 71 -4.50 8.71 -0.16
CA VAL A 71 -5.86 8.39 0.34
C VAL A 71 -6.62 7.60 -0.71
N LYS A 72 -7.22 6.48 -0.31
CA LYS A 72 -8.16 5.71 -1.14
C LYS A 72 -9.33 5.23 -0.30
N THR A 73 -10.55 5.56 -0.75
CA THR A 73 -11.78 4.93 -0.25
C THR A 73 -12.17 3.78 -1.17
N PHE A 74 -12.29 2.59 -0.60
CA PHE A 74 -12.84 1.39 -1.25
C PHE A 74 -14.33 1.31 -0.95
N SER A 75 -15.11 0.89 -1.94
CA SER A 75 -16.56 0.70 -1.84
C SER A 75 -16.86 -0.74 -2.22
N PHE A 76 -17.37 -1.52 -1.27
CA PHE A 76 -17.49 -2.96 -1.43
C PHE A 76 -18.83 -3.37 -2.00
N THR A 77 -18.81 -4.37 -2.88
CA THR A 77 -20.00 -4.93 -3.54
C THR A 77 -20.35 -6.33 -3.06
N GLY A 78 -19.60 -6.85 -2.09
CA GLY A 78 -19.78 -8.17 -1.50
C GLY A 78 -18.88 -8.38 -0.28
N PRO A 79 -19.07 -9.49 0.45
CA PRO A 79 -18.32 -9.76 1.67
C PRO A 79 -16.83 -9.98 1.39
N LEU A 80 -15.97 -9.37 2.23
CA LEU A 80 -14.53 -9.56 2.21
C LEU A 80 -13.94 -9.53 3.62
N SER A 81 -12.80 -10.21 3.79
CA SER A 81 -11.98 -10.15 5.01
C SER A 81 -10.66 -9.48 4.70
N VAL A 82 -10.55 -8.19 5.04
CA VAL A 82 -9.34 -7.40 4.79
C VAL A 82 -8.39 -7.51 5.99
N ASN A 83 -7.21 -8.09 5.78
CA ASN A 83 -6.19 -8.37 6.79
C ASN A 83 -4.87 -7.66 6.52
N GLU A 84 -4.67 -7.14 5.31
CA GLU A 84 -3.43 -6.47 4.93
C GLU A 84 -3.69 -5.36 3.91
N VAL A 85 -2.73 -4.45 3.81
CA VAL A 85 -2.69 -3.38 2.82
C VAL A 85 -1.28 -3.24 2.27
N GLY A 86 -1.17 -2.89 1.00
CA GLY A 86 0.10 -2.62 0.33
C GLY A 86 0.02 -1.37 -0.54
N VAL A 87 1.18 -0.76 -0.79
CA VAL A 87 1.30 0.36 -1.74
C VAL A 87 2.20 -0.06 -2.89
N PHE A 88 1.74 0.16 -4.12
CA PHE A 88 2.39 -0.28 -5.37
C PHE A 88 2.59 0.90 -6.33
N ASN A 89 3.54 0.76 -7.25
CA ASN A 89 3.81 1.73 -8.32
C ASN A 89 3.12 1.38 -9.66
N ASP A 90 2.32 0.31 -9.70
CA ASP A 90 1.53 -0.05 -10.88
C ASP A 90 0.17 -0.68 -10.50
N ALA A 91 -0.79 -0.56 -11.42
CA ALA A 91 -2.17 -1.00 -11.25
C ALA A 91 -2.35 -2.52 -11.17
N SER A 92 -1.38 -3.31 -11.64
CA SER A 92 -1.49 -4.77 -11.70
C SER A 92 -0.15 -5.51 -11.55
N ALA A 93 0.95 -4.87 -11.92
CA ALA A 93 2.32 -5.35 -11.79
C ALA A 93 3.09 -4.44 -10.81
N GLY A 94 4.40 -4.32 -11.01
CA GLY A 94 5.24 -3.34 -10.34
C GLY A 94 5.78 -3.79 -8.99
N ASP A 95 6.49 -2.86 -8.35
CA ASP A 95 7.11 -3.04 -7.04
C ASP A 95 6.15 -2.62 -5.93
N MET A 96 6.27 -3.29 -4.80
CA MET A 96 5.61 -2.92 -3.56
C MET A 96 6.54 -2.00 -2.75
N LEU A 97 6.03 -0.85 -2.29
CA LEU A 97 6.74 0.03 -1.37
C LEU A 97 6.70 -0.52 0.06
N LEU A 98 5.50 -0.88 0.49
CA LEU A 98 5.24 -1.31 1.84
C LEU A 98 4.13 -2.35 1.87
N ARG A 99 4.15 -3.12 2.94
CA ARG A 99 3.04 -3.94 3.39
C ARG A 99 2.71 -3.54 4.82
N HIS A 100 1.44 -3.71 5.20
CA HIS A 100 1.03 -3.66 6.58
C HIS A 100 0.00 -4.76 6.83
N LYS A 101 0.24 -5.60 7.85
CA LYS A 101 -0.74 -6.56 8.34
C LYS A 101 -1.54 -5.92 9.48
N PHE A 102 -2.86 -5.91 9.35
CA PHE A 102 -3.74 -5.45 10.42
C PHE A 102 -3.73 -6.43 11.60
N ALA A 103 -3.78 -5.90 12.83
CA ALA A 103 -3.85 -6.72 14.04
C ALA A 103 -5.16 -7.51 14.15
N SER A 104 -6.22 -7.04 13.49
CA SER A 104 -7.53 -7.70 13.42
C SER A 104 -8.14 -7.53 12.03
N THR A 105 -8.89 -8.53 11.60
CA THR A 105 -9.63 -8.53 10.34
C THR A 105 -10.62 -7.37 10.29
N LYS A 106 -10.62 -6.67 9.15
CA LYS A 106 -11.66 -5.72 8.77
C LYS A 106 -12.64 -6.49 7.89
N ALA A 107 -13.68 -7.03 8.51
CA ALA A 107 -14.79 -7.61 7.79
C ALA A 107 -15.63 -6.48 7.20
N VAL A 108 -15.96 -6.61 5.92
CA VAL A 108 -16.77 -5.65 5.17
C VAL A 108 -17.83 -6.41 4.39
N GLU A 109 -18.98 -5.80 4.21
CA GLU A 109 -20.14 -6.32 3.49
C GLU A 109 -20.49 -5.44 2.29
N ASN A 110 -21.46 -5.88 1.48
CA ASN A 110 -21.96 -5.06 0.37
C ASN A 110 -22.51 -3.71 0.88
N GLY A 111 -22.03 -2.61 0.28
CA GLY A 111 -22.40 -1.25 0.65
C GLY A 111 -21.48 -0.60 1.70
N ASP A 112 -20.59 -1.38 2.33
CA ASP A 112 -19.59 -0.82 3.23
C ASP A 112 -18.52 -0.02 2.47
N THR A 113 -17.83 0.85 3.20
CA THR A 113 -16.66 1.56 2.71
C THR A 113 -15.50 1.44 3.68
N LEU A 114 -14.28 1.42 3.14
CA LEU A 114 -13.04 1.46 3.90
C LEU A 114 -12.12 2.52 3.31
N GLU A 115 -11.82 3.56 4.09
CA GLU A 115 -10.78 4.51 3.72
C GLU A 115 -9.43 4.04 4.24
N VAL A 116 -8.46 3.97 3.33
CA VAL A 116 -7.05 3.77 3.64
C VAL A 116 -6.32 5.09 3.45
N THR A 117 -5.68 5.55 4.52
CA THR A 117 -4.74 6.68 4.48
C THR A 117 -3.34 6.18 4.79
N VAL A 118 -2.41 6.37 3.85
CA VAL A 118 -0.98 6.10 4.03
C VAL A 118 -0.25 7.43 4.16
N LYS A 119 0.53 7.60 5.22
CA LYS A 119 1.37 8.77 5.44
C LYS A 119 2.84 8.38 5.38
N THR A 120 3.62 9.16 4.64
CA THR A 120 5.06 9.00 4.52
C THR A 120 5.74 10.19 5.17
N THR A 121 6.81 9.95 5.91
CA THR A 121 7.68 11.01 6.45
C THR A 121 9.12 10.66 6.14
N VAL A 122 9.85 11.59 5.53
CA VAL A 122 11.31 11.49 5.37
C VAL A 122 11.96 12.19 6.55
N ALA A 123 12.85 11.50 7.26
CA ALA A 123 13.50 12.00 8.45
C ALA A 123 15.00 11.69 8.45
N ARG A 124 15.76 12.41 9.27
CA ARG A 124 17.16 12.09 9.57
C ARG A 124 17.22 10.83 10.43
N SER A 125 18.29 10.05 10.32
CA SER A 125 18.55 8.96 11.27
C SER A 125 18.65 9.53 12.68
N ALA A 126 18.03 8.82 13.64
CA ALA A 126 18.18 9.12 15.05
C ALA A 126 19.61 8.87 15.54
#